data_AF-A0A354B0I8-F1
#
_entry.id   AF-A0A354B0I8-F1
#
_cell.length_a   1.000
_cell.length_b   1.000
_cell.length_c   1.000
_cell.angle_alpha   90.00
_cell.angle_beta   90.00
_cell.angle_gamma   90.00
#
_symmetry.space_group_name_H-M   'P 1'
#
loop_
_entity.id
_entity.type
_entity.pdbx_description
1 polymer ?
#
loop_
_entity_poly.entity_id
_entity_poly.type
_entity_poly.pdbx_seq_one_letter_code
_entity_poly.pdbx_strand_id
1 'polypeptide(L)'
;MYRKQHHGQLSIEAFHLPFGGTLDPANRWVLLEKLIPWQELEETYALQFSANVGAPAKPVRLAFGSLYIKQRLGLTDEETVLQIQENHYIQFFLGFAGYSSKAPFDPSMMVHFRKRFSDKDLRRINEIVVQRGKAMLLEAVASQQDDYDGSGGDDSGSCDQLTLDSLIKPVDWPEDKNWGTLSIDASCTPADITYPTDLKLLNEARQSTERVVDDLCKQSSAFAMHRPRYDRRKAQAHFLSVAKQKKPRCRKIKTAVKKQLSYLQINLTAIDALIAAGASFSGLKHHWWQKLLACSELYRQQTVLLHSNTRSIPDRLVSLVQRWVRPIVRGKARAAVEFGAKISVSVQNGFPFLHRISWDPYNEGGDLIAQAEKYKSDNGCYPERICADRIYINTKNRRFCTRVGIRLSGKRLGRPPKDQKRNAEHKQQLLADQRKRNEVEGVFGTGKRKYSLNLIMPKLKAGAEGTISMSFLVMCAEKILRLLRLFFVLLFMCLWSLLMPHETARRASKASGIRWTDLQAVV
;
A
#
# COMPACT_ATOMS: atom_id res chain seq x y z
N MET A 1 -27.66 7.09 8.92
CA MET A 1 -28.27 5.88 9.48
C MET A 1 -27.47 4.68 9.02
N TYR A 2 -27.12 3.73 9.89
CA TYR A 2 -26.64 2.42 9.47
C TYR A 2 -27.56 1.32 9.99
N ARG A 3 -28.10 0.54 9.05
CA ARG A 3 -28.93 -0.61 9.36
C ARG A 3 -28.03 -1.82 9.29
N LYS A 4 -27.66 -2.39 10.45
CA LYS A 4 -26.98 -3.68 10.48
C LYS A 4 -27.89 -4.67 9.77
N GLN A 5 -27.48 -5.10 8.58
CA GLN A 5 -28.13 -6.19 7.93
C GLN A 5 -27.61 -7.45 8.60
N HIS A 6 -28.41 -8.03 9.50
CA HIS A 6 -28.21 -9.40 9.98
C HIS A 6 -28.54 -10.38 8.86
N HIS A 7 -27.88 -10.23 7.70
CA HIS A 7 -27.75 -11.36 6.80
C HIS A 7 -26.59 -12.15 7.38
N GLY A 8 -26.90 -13.28 8.03
CA GLY A 8 -25.91 -14.32 8.22
C GLY A 8 -25.19 -14.58 6.89
N GLN A 9 -23.98 -15.12 6.94
CA GLN A 9 -23.20 -15.43 5.75
C GLN A 9 -24.09 -16.18 4.74
N LEU A 10 -24.34 -15.55 3.58
CA LEU A 10 -25.12 -16.19 2.52
C LEU A 10 -24.39 -17.47 2.12
N SER A 11 -25.05 -18.61 2.27
CA SER A 11 -24.49 -19.86 1.78
C SER A 11 -24.34 -19.76 0.26
N ILE A 12 -23.37 -20.48 -0.29
CA ILE A 12 -23.14 -20.55 -1.74
C ILE A 12 -24.43 -20.98 -2.47
N GLU A 13 -25.19 -21.89 -1.85
CA GLU A 13 -26.45 -22.44 -2.35
C GLU A 13 -27.60 -21.42 -2.33
N ALA A 14 -27.57 -20.45 -1.41
CA ALA A 14 -28.59 -19.41 -1.31
C ALA A 14 -28.38 -18.25 -2.30
N PHE A 15 -27.25 -18.21 -3.01
CA PHE A 15 -26.98 -17.15 -3.99
C PHE A 15 -27.79 -17.36 -5.27
N HIS A 16 -28.73 -16.47 -5.55
CA HIS A 16 -29.62 -16.62 -6.71
C HIS A 16 -28.93 -16.22 -8.03
N LEU A 17 -28.81 -17.20 -8.95
CA LEU A 17 -28.44 -16.99 -10.35
C LEU A 17 -29.68 -17.11 -11.25
N PRO A 18 -30.06 -16.06 -12.02
CA PRO A 18 -31.27 -16.09 -12.85
C PRO A 18 -31.17 -17.05 -14.05
N PHE A 19 -29.95 -17.47 -14.41
CA PHE A 19 -29.67 -18.40 -15.51
C PHE A 19 -29.38 -19.83 -15.04
N GLY A 20 -29.59 -20.14 -13.75
CA GLY A 20 -29.37 -21.46 -13.16
C GLY A 20 -27.91 -21.75 -12.77
N GLY A 21 -27.71 -22.85 -12.04
CA GLY A 21 -26.42 -23.30 -11.52
C GLY A 21 -26.08 -22.80 -10.11
N THR A 22 -24.93 -23.24 -9.60
CA THR A 22 -24.36 -22.83 -8.31
C THR A 22 -22.97 -22.22 -8.50
N LEU A 23 -22.48 -21.45 -7.52
CA LEU A 23 -21.12 -20.92 -7.58
C LEU A 23 -20.11 -22.03 -7.26
N ASP A 24 -18.98 -22.02 -7.96
CA ASP A 24 -17.85 -22.92 -7.65
C ASP A 24 -17.23 -22.56 -6.28
N PRO A 25 -17.24 -23.47 -5.28
CA PRO A 25 -16.64 -23.25 -3.97
C PRO A 25 -15.11 -23.01 -4.02
N ALA A 26 -14.43 -23.54 -5.04
CA ALA A 26 -12.99 -23.35 -5.25
C ALA A 26 -12.65 -22.00 -5.94
N ASN A 27 -13.67 -21.22 -6.33
CA ASN A 27 -13.45 -19.94 -6.96
C ASN A 27 -12.71 -18.97 -6.03
N ARG A 28 -11.78 -18.20 -6.62
CA ARG A 28 -10.94 -17.23 -5.90
C ARG A 28 -11.72 -16.23 -5.05
N TRP A 29 -12.89 -15.78 -5.51
CA TRP A 29 -13.70 -14.80 -4.79
C TRP A 29 -14.47 -15.43 -3.64
N VAL A 30 -14.85 -16.70 -3.76
CA VAL A 30 -15.48 -17.47 -2.68
C VAL A 30 -14.45 -17.77 -1.58
N LEU A 31 -13.23 -18.18 -1.94
CA LEU A 31 -12.15 -18.35 -0.97
C LEU A 31 -11.79 -17.03 -0.26
N LEU A 32 -11.77 -15.92 -1.02
CA LEU A 32 -11.56 -14.59 -0.44
C LEU A 32 -12.68 -14.18 0.50
N GLU A 33 -13.93 -14.54 0.20
CA GLU A 33 -15.06 -14.26 1.07
C GLU A 33 -14.87 -14.89 2.45
N LYS A 34 -14.41 -16.16 2.50
CA LYS A 34 -14.10 -16.86 3.75
C LYS A 34 -12.91 -16.24 4.50
N LEU A 35 -11.92 -15.75 3.75
CA LEU A 35 -10.68 -15.21 4.32
C LEU A 35 -10.88 -13.84 4.99
N ILE A 36 -11.72 -12.97 4.41
CA ILE A 36 -11.90 -11.61 4.90
C ILE A 36 -12.75 -11.60 6.20
N PRO A 37 -12.29 -10.93 7.27
CA PRO A 37 -13.00 -10.85 8.55
C PRO A 37 -14.15 -9.83 8.50
N TRP A 38 -15.26 -10.23 7.88
CA TRP A 38 -16.42 -9.34 7.66
C TRP A 38 -17.09 -8.86 8.95
N GLN A 39 -17.09 -9.67 10.01
CA GLN A 39 -17.71 -9.31 11.29
C GLN A 39 -16.92 -8.19 11.98
N GLU A 40 -15.60 -8.31 12.05
CA GLU A 40 -14.71 -7.30 12.64
C GLU A 40 -14.72 -6.00 11.82
N LEU A 41 -14.87 -6.10 10.50
CA LEU A 41 -15.13 -4.96 9.63
C LEU A 41 -16.48 -4.30 9.93
N GLU A 42 -17.56 -5.07 10.11
CA GLU A 42 -18.90 -4.56 10.39
C GLU A 42 -18.94 -3.81 11.73
N GLU A 43 -18.30 -4.36 12.77
CA GLU A 43 -18.22 -3.75 14.09
C GLU A 43 -17.55 -2.37 14.06
N THR A 44 -16.40 -2.27 13.39
CA THR A 44 -15.66 -1.00 13.27
C THR A 44 -16.36 0.01 12.36
N TYR A 45 -17.00 -0.46 11.29
CA TYR A 45 -17.68 0.38 10.31
C TYR A 45 -19.01 0.93 10.84
N ALA A 46 -19.80 0.12 11.54
CA ALA A 46 -21.10 0.53 12.08
C ALA A 46 -20.99 1.70 13.06
N LEU A 47 -19.92 1.75 13.86
CA LEU A 47 -19.64 2.82 14.82
C LEU A 47 -19.48 4.21 14.19
N GLN A 48 -19.22 4.28 12.88
CA GLN A 48 -19.05 5.55 12.16
C GLN A 48 -20.38 6.23 11.78
N PHE A 49 -21.51 5.58 12.05
CA PHE A 49 -22.83 6.06 11.64
C PHE A 49 -23.77 6.19 12.82
N SER A 50 -24.65 7.18 12.76
CA SER A 50 -25.78 7.27 13.68
C SER A 50 -26.80 6.15 13.40
N ALA A 51 -27.44 5.64 14.45
CA ALA A 51 -28.43 4.58 14.34
C ALA A 51 -29.73 5.03 13.64
N ASN A 52 -30.17 6.28 13.84
CA ASN A 52 -31.54 6.70 13.49
C ASN A 52 -31.64 7.89 12.53
N VAL A 53 -30.54 8.56 12.18
CA VAL A 53 -30.59 9.86 11.47
C VAL A 53 -29.85 9.83 10.13
N GLY A 54 -30.46 10.37 9.08
CA GLY A 54 -29.86 10.55 7.75
C GLY A 54 -29.99 9.35 6.82
N ALA A 55 -29.53 9.50 5.57
CA ALA A 55 -29.64 8.46 4.54
C ALA A 55 -28.98 7.12 4.98
N PRO A 56 -29.56 5.97 4.61
CA PRO A 56 -28.99 4.66 4.89
C PRO A 56 -27.60 4.52 4.26
N ALA A 57 -26.59 4.23 5.06
CA ALA A 57 -25.25 3.95 4.57
C ALA A 57 -25.19 2.57 3.90
N LYS A 58 -24.33 2.47 2.88
CA LYS A 58 -24.07 1.21 2.18
C LYS A 58 -23.40 0.19 3.12
N PRO A 59 -23.69 -1.13 2.99
CA PRO A 59 -23.10 -2.18 3.82
C PRO A 59 -21.57 -2.19 3.79
N VAL A 60 -20.93 -2.65 4.87
CA VAL A 60 -19.46 -2.72 4.95
C VAL A 60 -18.88 -3.61 3.85
N ARG A 61 -19.54 -4.76 3.56
CA ARG A 61 -19.09 -5.71 2.54
C ARG A 61 -18.97 -5.03 1.18
N LEU A 62 -19.98 -4.24 0.81
CA LEU A 62 -19.96 -3.44 -0.41
C LEU A 62 -18.86 -2.38 -0.38
N ALA A 63 -18.75 -1.62 0.71
CA ALA A 63 -17.79 -0.52 0.81
C ALA A 63 -16.33 -0.99 0.82
N PHE A 64 -15.97 -1.89 1.75
CA PHE A 64 -14.63 -2.46 1.87
C PHE A 64 -14.29 -3.32 0.64
N GLY A 65 -15.20 -4.21 0.26
CA GLY A 65 -14.97 -5.14 -0.84
C GLY A 65 -14.75 -4.43 -2.17
N SER A 66 -15.47 -3.32 -2.44
CA SER A 66 -15.21 -2.51 -3.65
C SER A 66 -13.80 -1.91 -3.67
N LEU A 67 -13.30 -1.42 -2.53
CA LEU A 67 -11.92 -0.94 -2.42
C LEU A 67 -10.90 -2.08 -2.60
N TYR A 68 -11.19 -3.25 -2.03
CA TYR A 68 -10.37 -4.44 -2.18
C TYR A 68 -10.29 -4.90 -3.65
N ILE A 69 -11.43 -5.00 -4.34
CA ILE A 69 -11.52 -5.37 -5.77
C ILE A 69 -10.74 -4.39 -6.62
N LYS A 70 -10.98 -3.08 -6.44
CA LYS A 70 -10.24 -2.02 -7.13
C LYS A 70 -8.74 -2.22 -6.98
N GLN A 71 -8.28 -2.43 -5.74
CA GLN A 71 -6.86 -2.55 -5.44
C GLN A 71 -6.24 -3.85 -5.99
N ARG A 72 -6.99 -4.95 -5.94
CA ARG A 72 -6.58 -6.27 -6.42
C ARG A 72 -6.47 -6.34 -7.94
N LEU A 73 -7.42 -5.72 -8.64
CA LEU A 73 -7.51 -5.74 -10.10
C LEU A 73 -6.84 -4.54 -10.78
N GLY A 74 -6.51 -3.48 -10.02
CA GLY A 74 -5.84 -2.29 -10.55
C GLY A 74 -6.76 -1.37 -11.37
N LEU A 75 -8.03 -1.25 -10.96
CA LEU A 75 -9.09 -0.61 -11.76
C LEU A 75 -9.29 0.88 -11.44
N THR A 76 -9.95 1.62 -12.35
CA THR A 76 -10.54 2.93 -12.06
C THR A 76 -11.77 2.79 -11.15
N ASP A 77 -12.29 3.90 -10.61
CA ASP A 77 -13.48 3.82 -9.75
C ASP A 77 -14.71 3.42 -10.58
N GLU A 78 -14.83 3.95 -11.78
CA GLU A 78 -15.89 3.65 -12.76
C GLU A 78 -15.84 2.18 -13.20
N GLU A 79 -14.66 1.69 -13.59
CA GLU A 79 -14.47 0.30 -14.00
C GLU A 79 -14.74 -0.67 -12.85
N THR A 80 -14.44 -0.28 -11.60
CA THR A 80 -14.77 -1.12 -10.44
C THR A 80 -16.28 -1.34 -10.33
N VAL A 81 -17.08 -0.30 -10.58
CA VAL A 81 -18.55 -0.40 -10.54
C VAL A 81 -19.07 -1.31 -11.65
N LEU A 82 -18.52 -1.19 -12.87
CA LEU A 82 -18.87 -2.05 -14.01
C LEU A 82 -18.50 -3.52 -13.74
N GLN A 83 -17.30 -3.78 -13.24
CA GLN A 83 -16.88 -5.14 -12.88
C GLN A 83 -17.77 -5.78 -11.81
N ILE A 84 -18.28 -4.98 -10.86
CA ILE A 84 -19.25 -5.47 -9.89
C ILE A 84 -20.59 -5.79 -10.56
N GLN A 85 -21.08 -4.91 -11.44
CA GLN A 85 -22.33 -5.09 -12.16
C GLN A 85 -22.32 -6.34 -13.06
N GLU A 86 -21.18 -6.65 -13.68
CA GLU A 86 -21.05 -7.72 -14.66
C GLU A 86 -20.74 -9.10 -14.05
N ASN A 87 -20.12 -9.15 -12.87
CA ASN A 87 -19.55 -10.39 -12.34
C ASN A 87 -20.27 -10.93 -11.08
N HIS A 88 -20.97 -12.06 -11.21
CA HIS A 88 -21.71 -12.69 -10.13
C HIS A 88 -20.83 -13.18 -8.96
N TYR A 89 -19.60 -13.64 -9.19
CA TYR A 89 -18.68 -14.03 -8.11
C TYR A 89 -18.23 -12.82 -7.28
N ILE A 90 -18.05 -11.66 -7.93
CA ILE A 90 -17.75 -10.41 -7.24
C ILE A 90 -18.96 -9.98 -6.40
N GLN A 91 -20.17 -10.07 -6.94
CA GLN A 91 -21.39 -9.74 -6.18
C GLN A 91 -21.57 -10.64 -4.95
N PHE A 92 -21.29 -11.94 -5.08
CA PHE A 92 -21.24 -12.87 -3.95
C PHE A 92 -20.23 -12.42 -2.89
N PHE A 93 -18.99 -12.12 -3.30
CA PHE A 93 -17.95 -11.60 -2.38
C PHE A 93 -18.39 -10.33 -1.65
N LEU A 94 -19.20 -9.48 -2.30
CA LEU A 94 -19.75 -8.25 -1.73
C LEU A 94 -21.01 -8.46 -0.87
N GLY A 95 -21.49 -9.70 -0.73
CA GLY A 95 -22.65 -10.06 0.10
C GLY A 95 -24.01 -9.84 -0.57
N PHE A 96 -24.10 -9.92 -1.90
CA PHE A 96 -25.37 -9.82 -2.62
C PHE A 96 -26.13 -11.14 -2.47
N ALA A 97 -27.46 -11.07 -2.35
CA ALA A 97 -28.32 -12.26 -2.30
C ALA A 97 -28.41 -13.01 -3.65
N GLY A 98 -28.06 -12.35 -4.74
CA GLY A 98 -28.10 -12.92 -6.08
C GLY A 98 -27.56 -11.94 -7.12
N TYR A 99 -27.45 -12.40 -8.36
CA TYR A 99 -26.97 -11.58 -9.46
C TYR A 99 -27.93 -10.41 -9.75
N SER A 100 -27.36 -9.22 -9.87
CA SER A 100 -28.05 -8.01 -10.29
C SER A 100 -27.29 -7.32 -11.41
N SER A 101 -27.97 -7.00 -12.49
CA SER A 101 -27.42 -6.23 -13.62
C SER A 101 -27.41 -4.72 -13.38
N LYS A 102 -27.78 -4.24 -12.18
CA LYS A 102 -27.82 -2.81 -11.84
C LYS A 102 -26.52 -2.35 -11.21
N ALA A 103 -26.11 -1.12 -11.51
CA ALA A 103 -24.97 -0.50 -10.84
C ALA A 103 -25.22 -0.40 -9.31
N PRO A 104 -24.31 -0.93 -8.46
CA PRO A 104 -24.53 -0.98 -7.02
C PRO A 104 -24.47 0.38 -6.32
N PHE A 105 -23.73 1.33 -6.88
CA PHE A 105 -23.57 2.71 -6.43
C PHE A 105 -22.93 3.57 -7.52
N ASP A 106 -23.04 4.90 -7.39
CA ASP A 106 -22.34 5.86 -8.23
C ASP A 106 -20.81 5.86 -7.95
N PRO A 107 -19.93 5.84 -8.96
CA PRO A 107 -18.47 5.77 -8.76
C PRO A 107 -17.89 6.79 -7.77
N SER A 108 -18.50 7.97 -7.63
CA SER A 108 -18.05 8.98 -6.66
C SER A 108 -18.10 8.50 -5.20
N MET A 109 -18.92 7.50 -4.89
CA MET A 109 -18.99 6.87 -3.57
C MET A 109 -17.67 6.22 -3.13
N MET A 110 -16.81 5.83 -4.07
CA MET A 110 -15.48 5.28 -3.77
C MET A 110 -14.60 6.27 -2.98
N VAL A 111 -14.78 7.58 -3.20
CA VAL A 111 -14.09 8.62 -2.41
C VAL A 111 -14.55 8.59 -0.95
N HIS A 112 -15.83 8.35 -0.71
CA HIS A 112 -16.38 8.24 0.64
C HIS A 112 -15.95 6.95 1.31
N PHE A 113 -15.92 5.82 0.61
CA PHE A 113 -15.44 4.54 1.15
C PHE A 113 -13.98 4.65 1.59
N ARG A 114 -13.10 5.24 0.78
CA ARG A 114 -11.68 5.45 1.14
C ARG A 114 -11.49 6.30 2.41
N LYS A 115 -12.44 7.18 2.75
CA LYS A 115 -12.37 7.99 3.99
C LYS A 115 -12.76 7.19 5.23
N ARG A 116 -13.53 6.11 5.08
CA ARG A 116 -14.09 5.33 6.19
C ARG A 116 -13.13 4.29 6.75
N PHE A 117 -12.18 3.82 5.95
CA PHE A 117 -11.20 2.82 6.38
C PHE A 117 -9.86 3.50 6.60
N SER A 118 -9.48 3.67 7.88
CA SER A 118 -8.20 4.28 8.23
C SER A 118 -7.04 3.29 8.03
N ASP A 119 -5.82 3.83 7.93
CA ASP A 119 -4.59 3.01 7.91
C ASP A 119 -4.49 2.07 9.11
N LYS A 120 -4.89 2.52 10.31
CA LYS A 120 -4.88 1.71 11.53
C LYS A 120 -5.85 0.53 11.42
N ASP A 121 -7.07 0.78 10.94
CA ASP A 121 -8.08 -0.26 10.79
C ASP A 121 -7.62 -1.30 9.76
N LEU A 122 -7.13 -0.84 8.60
CA LEU A 122 -6.69 -1.73 7.54
C LEU A 122 -5.49 -2.59 7.92
N ARG A 123 -4.56 -2.07 8.75
CA ARG A 123 -3.45 -2.86 9.28
C ARG A 123 -3.94 -3.93 10.25
N ARG A 124 -4.85 -3.58 11.17
CA ARG A 124 -5.47 -4.56 12.07
C ARG A 124 -6.20 -5.66 11.29
N ILE A 125 -6.98 -5.28 10.27
CA ILE A 125 -7.65 -6.25 9.40
C ILE A 125 -6.65 -7.13 8.66
N ASN A 126 -5.54 -6.57 8.17
CA ASN A 126 -4.49 -7.36 7.53
C ASN A 126 -3.87 -8.40 8.50
N GLU A 127 -3.65 -8.04 9.76
CA GLU A 127 -3.18 -8.97 10.80
C GLU A 127 -4.15 -10.15 10.96
N ILE A 128 -5.45 -9.87 11.07
CA ILE A 128 -6.49 -10.90 11.18
C ILE A 128 -6.55 -11.78 9.91
N VAL A 129 -6.46 -11.17 8.73
CA VAL A 129 -6.43 -11.90 7.44
C VAL A 129 -5.25 -12.86 7.39
N VAL A 130 -4.06 -12.43 7.83
CA VAL A 130 -2.88 -13.31 7.87
C VAL A 130 -3.06 -14.43 8.90
N GLN A 131 -3.59 -14.13 10.09
CA GLN A 131 -3.87 -15.15 11.11
C GLN A 131 -4.87 -16.21 10.61
N ARG A 132 -6.01 -15.78 10.08
CA ARG A 132 -7.01 -16.68 9.47
C ARG A 132 -6.43 -17.47 8.31
N GLY A 133 -5.65 -16.84 7.44
CA GLY A 133 -5.00 -17.52 6.33
C GLY A 133 -3.99 -18.58 6.76
N LYS A 134 -3.24 -18.35 7.85
CA LYS A 134 -2.36 -19.36 8.45
C LYS A 134 -3.17 -20.53 9.02
N ALA A 135 -4.27 -20.26 9.72
CA ALA A 135 -5.15 -21.31 10.24
C ALA A 135 -5.73 -22.18 9.10
N MET A 136 -6.24 -21.55 8.04
CA MET A 136 -6.74 -22.27 6.86
C MET A 136 -5.67 -23.15 6.20
N LEU A 137 -4.41 -22.71 6.18
CA LEU A 137 -3.30 -23.51 5.66
C LEU A 137 -2.98 -24.69 6.56
N LEU A 138 -3.02 -24.52 7.89
CA LEU A 138 -2.82 -25.61 8.84
C LEU A 138 -3.93 -26.66 8.74
N GLU A 139 -5.19 -26.22 8.70
CA GLU A 139 -6.36 -27.10 8.53
C GLU A 139 -6.25 -27.91 7.24
N ALA A 140 -5.89 -27.25 6.13
CA ALA A 140 -5.72 -27.94 4.84
C ALA A 140 -4.65 -29.04 4.92
N VAL A 141 -3.53 -28.78 5.60
CA VAL A 141 -2.43 -29.74 5.79
C VAL A 141 -2.83 -30.87 6.75
N ALA A 142 -3.56 -30.56 7.83
CA ALA A 142 -4.04 -31.58 8.77
C ALA A 142 -5.00 -32.57 8.11
N SER A 143 -5.89 -32.11 7.23
CA SER A 143 -6.80 -32.98 6.47
C SER A 143 -6.08 -33.97 5.55
N GLN A 144 -4.78 -33.80 5.26
CA GLN A 144 -3.98 -34.83 4.58
C GLN A 144 -3.51 -35.95 5.51
N GLN A 145 -3.28 -35.68 6.80
CA GLN A 145 -2.75 -36.70 7.72
C GLN A 145 -3.83 -37.71 8.12
N ASP A 146 -5.08 -37.24 8.32
CA ASP A 146 -6.19 -38.10 8.75
C ASP A 146 -6.65 -39.10 7.67
N ASP A 147 -6.43 -38.82 6.38
CA ASP A 147 -6.75 -39.75 5.27
C ASP A 147 -5.72 -40.88 5.10
N TYR A 148 -4.60 -40.86 5.86
CA TYR A 148 -3.48 -41.81 5.76
C TYR A 148 -3.30 -42.74 6.97
N ASP A 149 -4.17 -42.70 7.98
CA ASP A 149 -4.11 -43.59 9.16
C ASP A 149 -4.64 -45.01 8.89
N GLY A 150 -4.19 -45.60 7.78
CA GLY A 150 -4.59 -46.91 7.30
C GLY A 150 -3.53 -47.69 6.53
N SER A 151 -2.23 -47.44 6.72
CA SER A 151 -1.18 -48.41 6.35
C SER A 151 0.17 -48.00 6.94
N GLY A 152 0.66 -48.76 7.91
CA GLY A 152 2.03 -48.65 8.42
C GLY A 152 3.05 -48.86 7.30
N GLY A 153 3.96 -47.91 7.16
CA GLY A 153 5.04 -47.93 6.19
C GLY A 153 5.93 -46.70 6.37
N ASP A 154 6.91 -46.82 7.26
CA ASP A 154 8.09 -45.97 7.27
C ASP A 154 8.75 -46.05 5.88
N ASP A 155 8.70 -44.95 5.12
CA ASP A 155 9.71 -44.44 4.19
C ASP A 155 9.02 -43.61 3.07
N SER A 156 8.81 -42.31 3.33
CA SER A 156 8.64 -41.33 2.25
C SER A 156 9.28 -40.00 2.63
N GLY A 157 10.22 -39.58 1.78
CA GLY A 157 11.19 -38.54 2.08
C GLY A 157 10.60 -37.13 2.21
N SER A 158 10.91 -36.48 3.34
CA SER A 158 11.62 -35.20 3.55
C SER A 158 11.49 -34.00 2.56
N CYS A 159 10.72 -34.05 1.47
CA CYS A 159 10.75 -32.99 0.45
C CYS A 159 9.72 -31.86 0.68
N ASP A 160 8.58 -32.10 1.34
CA ASP A 160 7.48 -31.13 1.37
C ASP A 160 7.28 -30.34 2.69
N GLN A 161 7.74 -30.88 3.83
CA GLN A 161 7.62 -30.20 5.14
C GLN A 161 8.45 -28.90 5.25
N LEU A 162 9.52 -28.78 4.46
CA LEU A 162 10.45 -27.63 4.49
C LEU A 162 9.86 -26.29 4.02
N THR A 163 8.63 -26.26 3.48
CA THR A 163 8.00 -25.02 2.98
C THR A 163 7.09 -24.33 3.99
N LEU A 164 6.27 -25.06 4.75
CA LEU A 164 5.32 -24.50 5.70
C LEU A 164 5.97 -24.09 7.04
N ASP A 165 6.96 -24.86 7.50
CA ASP A 165 7.74 -24.59 8.72
C ASP A 165 8.50 -23.25 8.68
N SER A 166 8.70 -22.73 7.48
CA SER A 166 9.32 -21.40 7.26
C SER A 166 8.32 -20.25 7.37
N LEU A 167 7.01 -20.53 7.30
CA LEU A 167 5.90 -19.57 7.26
C LEU A 167 5.13 -19.53 8.59
N ILE A 168 4.96 -20.69 9.22
CA ILE A 168 4.17 -20.91 10.43
C ILE A 168 5.07 -21.51 11.50
N LYS A 169 4.96 -21.02 12.73
CA LYS A 169 5.76 -21.51 13.86
C LYS A 169 5.26 -22.93 14.21
N PRO A 170 6.15 -23.94 14.27
CA PRO A 170 5.78 -25.26 14.75
C PRO A 170 5.26 -25.20 16.19
N VAL A 171 4.28 -26.03 16.52
CA VAL A 171 3.66 -26.08 17.86
C VAL A 171 4.70 -26.49 18.92
N ASP A 172 5.55 -27.46 18.59
CA ASP A 172 6.58 -28.01 19.49
C ASP A 172 7.87 -27.17 19.57
N TRP A 173 7.84 -25.91 19.10
CA TRP A 173 9.04 -25.08 19.10
C TRP A 173 9.38 -24.60 20.52
N PRO A 174 10.63 -24.74 20.99
CA PRO A 174 11.02 -24.37 22.35
C PRO A 174 10.68 -22.91 22.69
N GLU A 175 10.03 -22.69 23.84
CA GLU A 175 9.56 -21.36 24.26
C GLU A 175 10.70 -20.34 24.42
N ASP A 176 11.87 -20.81 24.86
CA ASP A 176 13.06 -19.97 25.07
C ASP A 176 13.82 -19.63 23.78
N LYS A 177 13.42 -20.21 22.64
CA LYS A 177 14.18 -20.10 21.39
C LYS A 177 13.49 -19.17 20.40
N ASN A 178 14.26 -18.19 19.90
CA ASN A 178 13.84 -17.31 18.82
C ASN A 178 13.56 -18.11 17.53
N TRP A 179 12.55 -17.70 16.77
CA TRP A 179 12.10 -18.40 15.56
C TRP A 179 11.83 -17.44 14.41
N GLY A 180 12.08 -17.91 13.19
CA GLY A 180 11.67 -17.22 11.97
C GLY A 180 12.58 -16.07 11.54
N THR A 181 12.15 -15.38 10.48
CA THR A 181 12.92 -14.31 9.83
C THR A 181 12.08 -13.04 9.72
N LEU A 182 12.68 -11.93 10.13
CA LEU A 182 12.12 -10.59 9.97
C LEU A 182 13.00 -9.77 9.02
N SER A 183 12.49 -9.44 7.85
CA SER A 183 13.19 -8.54 6.93
C SER A 183 12.59 -7.13 7.01
N ILE A 184 13.43 -6.11 7.18
CA ILE A 184 12.99 -4.73 7.40
C ILE A 184 13.57 -3.82 6.33
N ASP A 185 12.71 -3.04 5.69
CA ASP A 185 13.14 -1.99 4.77
C ASP A 185 12.12 -0.86 4.73
N ALA A 186 12.54 0.29 4.20
CA ALA A 186 11.66 1.40 3.96
C ALA A 186 11.73 1.85 2.50
N SER A 187 10.60 2.33 2.00
CA SER A 187 10.43 2.72 0.60
C SER A 187 9.61 4.01 0.51
N CYS A 188 9.66 4.67 -0.65
CA CYS A 188 8.77 5.77 -0.95
C CYS A 188 7.73 5.30 -1.96
N THR A 189 6.47 5.60 -1.68
CA THR A 189 5.34 5.41 -2.60
C THR A 189 4.98 6.79 -3.16
N PRO A 190 5.29 7.08 -4.43
CA PRO A 190 5.12 8.42 -4.97
C PRO A 190 3.65 8.79 -5.03
N ALA A 191 3.35 10.05 -4.68
CA ALA A 191 2.02 10.62 -4.81
C ALA A 191 1.79 11.06 -6.26
N ASP A 192 0.55 10.97 -6.72
CA ASP A 192 0.16 11.53 -8.02
C ASP A 192 0.12 13.06 -7.97
N ILE A 193 1.30 13.68 -8.05
CA ILE A 193 1.47 15.12 -8.17
C ILE A 193 2.32 15.45 -9.39
N THR A 194 2.07 16.60 -9.99
CA THR A 194 2.98 17.14 -11.00
C THR A 194 4.35 17.38 -10.38
N TYR A 195 5.42 17.05 -11.11
CA TYR A 195 6.79 17.26 -10.62
C TYR A 195 6.98 18.71 -10.14
N PRO A 196 7.30 18.92 -8.85
CA PRO A 196 7.17 20.22 -8.22
C PRO A 196 8.38 21.10 -8.53
N THR A 197 8.17 22.15 -9.31
CA THR A 197 9.15 23.22 -9.48
C THR A 197 8.58 24.52 -8.95
N ASP A 198 9.42 25.34 -8.30
CA ASP A 198 8.98 26.61 -7.72
C ASP A 198 8.27 27.49 -8.75
N LEU A 199 8.78 27.52 -9.99
CA LEU A 199 8.18 28.26 -11.09
C LEU A 199 6.78 27.75 -11.48
N LYS A 200 6.57 26.42 -11.53
CA LYS A 200 5.26 25.84 -11.85
C LYS A 200 4.26 26.10 -10.73
N LEU A 201 4.68 25.91 -9.47
CA LEU A 201 3.85 26.15 -8.30
C LEU A 201 3.40 27.61 -8.20
N LEU A 202 4.32 28.56 -8.42
CA LEU A 202 3.99 29.98 -8.41
C LEU A 202 3.03 30.37 -9.54
N ASN A 203 3.18 29.80 -10.74
CA ASN A 203 2.21 30.03 -11.81
C ASN A 203 0.83 29.44 -11.48
N GLU A 204 0.77 28.24 -10.90
CA GLU A 204 -0.50 27.64 -10.45
C GLU A 204 -1.16 28.51 -9.36
N ALA A 205 -0.37 29.05 -8.43
CA ALA A 205 -0.84 29.94 -7.37
C ALA A 205 -1.35 31.27 -7.95
N ARG A 206 -0.63 31.86 -8.92
CA ARG A 206 -1.09 33.06 -9.64
C ARG A 206 -2.45 32.82 -10.30
N GLN A 207 -2.59 31.74 -11.08
CA GLN A 207 -3.86 31.42 -11.75
C GLN A 207 -5.00 31.13 -10.76
N SER A 208 -4.68 30.46 -9.65
CA SER A 208 -5.67 30.16 -8.60
C SER A 208 -6.15 31.43 -7.90
N THR A 209 -5.25 32.36 -7.59
CA THR A 209 -5.58 33.65 -6.97
C THR A 209 -6.31 34.59 -7.93
N GLU A 210 -5.97 34.60 -9.22
CA GLU A 210 -6.73 35.32 -10.27
C GLU A 210 -8.19 34.89 -10.30
N ARG A 211 -8.46 33.58 -10.20
CA ARG A 211 -9.82 33.06 -10.16
C ARG A 211 -10.55 33.45 -8.88
N VAL A 212 -9.89 33.41 -7.73
CA VAL A 212 -10.48 33.86 -6.46
C VAL A 212 -10.86 35.34 -6.55
N VAL A 213 -9.96 36.19 -7.07
CA VAL A 213 -10.26 37.61 -7.33
C VAL A 213 -11.47 37.75 -8.26
N ASP A 214 -11.53 37.00 -9.36
CA ASP A 214 -12.67 37.07 -10.28
C ASP A 214 -14.00 36.70 -9.60
N ASP A 215 -13.99 35.68 -8.74
CA ASP A 215 -15.19 35.24 -8.03
C ASP A 215 -15.60 36.22 -6.92
N LEU A 216 -14.64 36.86 -6.22
CA LEU A 216 -14.92 37.93 -5.25
C LEU A 216 -15.46 39.19 -5.93
N CYS A 217 -14.86 39.63 -7.04
CA CYS A 217 -15.33 40.82 -7.78
C CYS A 217 -16.74 40.65 -8.38
N LYS A 218 -17.23 39.42 -8.60
CA LYS A 218 -18.60 39.18 -9.08
C LYS A 218 -19.67 39.52 -8.04
N GLN A 219 -19.30 39.62 -6.76
CA GLN A 219 -20.26 39.85 -5.67
C GLN A 219 -20.83 41.27 -5.69
N SER A 220 -20.07 42.26 -6.15
CA SER A 220 -20.50 43.65 -6.22
C SER A 220 -19.73 44.42 -7.29
N SER A 221 -20.41 45.32 -8.00
CA SER A 221 -19.77 46.22 -8.98
C SER A 221 -18.74 47.15 -8.34
N ALA A 222 -18.91 47.52 -7.06
CA ALA A 222 -17.95 48.33 -6.31
C ALA A 222 -16.58 47.64 -6.18
N PHE A 223 -16.56 46.30 -6.11
CA PHE A 223 -15.32 45.52 -5.94
C PHE A 223 -14.43 45.50 -7.19
N ALA A 224 -14.95 45.93 -8.35
CA ALA A 224 -14.15 46.02 -9.58
C ALA A 224 -12.94 46.96 -9.42
N MET A 225 -13.02 47.98 -8.56
CA MET A 225 -11.93 48.93 -8.33
C MET A 225 -10.68 48.29 -7.71
N HIS A 226 -10.85 47.22 -6.94
CA HIS A 226 -9.76 46.48 -6.28
C HIS A 226 -9.14 45.39 -7.15
N ARG A 227 -9.58 45.26 -8.41
CA ARG A 227 -9.03 44.26 -9.34
C ARG A 227 -7.53 44.53 -9.60
N PRO A 228 -6.66 43.51 -9.51
CA PRO A 228 -5.24 43.63 -9.78
C PRO A 228 -4.97 44.22 -11.18
N ARG A 229 -4.11 45.24 -11.24
CA ARG A 229 -3.71 45.89 -12.49
C ARG A 229 -2.42 45.27 -13.04
N TYR A 230 -2.53 44.12 -13.68
CA TYR A 230 -1.50 43.61 -14.58
C TYR A 230 -2.10 42.74 -15.69
N ASP A 231 -1.37 42.62 -16.80
CA ASP A 231 -1.79 41.81 -17.94
C ASP A 231 -1.52 40.33 -17.68
N ARG A 232 -2.60 39.56 -17.45
CA ARG A 232 -2.55 38.11 -17.20
C ARG A 232 -1.93 37.33 -18.38
N ARG A 233 -2.11 37.78 -19.63
CA ARG A 233 -1.51 37.16 -20.81
C ARG A 233 0.00 37.36 -20.82
N LYS A 234 0.47 38.57 -20.47
CA LYS A 234 1.92 38.84 -20.30
C LYS A 234 2.51 38.03 -19.14
N ALA A 235 1.81 37.92 -18.02
CA ALA A 235 2.24 37.10 -16.87
C ALA A 235 2.39 35.61 -17.25
N GLN A 236 1.44 35.08 -18.03
CA GLN A 236 1.52 33.73 -18.57
C GLN A 236 2.66 33.58 -19.60
N ALA A 237 2.84 34.56 -20.49
CA ALA A 237 3.95 34.56 -21.46
C ALA A 237 5.32 34.52 -20.77
N HIS A 238 5.49 35.28 -19.68
CA HIS A 238 6.71 35.26 -18.86
C HIS A 238 6.99 33.85 -18.31
N PHE A 239 5.98 33.15 -17.80
CA PHE A 239 6.11 31.76 -17.36
C PHE A 239 6.48 30.82 -18.53
N LEU A 240 5.71 30.87 -19.62
CA LEU A 240 5.90 29.99 -20.78
C LEU A 240 7.28 30.15 -21.43
N SER A 241 7.82 31.37 -21.44
CA SER A 241 9.15 31.65 -22.01
C SER A 241 10.26 30.83 -21.37
N VAL A 242 10.14 30.50 -20.08
CA VAL A 242 11.12 29.69 -19.33
C VAL A 242 10.69 28.23 -19.27
N ALA A 243 9.40 27.95 -19.07
CA ALA A 243 8.87 26.59 -18.94
C ALA A 243 9.05 25.74 -20.21
N LYS A 244 9.03 26.36 -21.40
CA LYS A 244 9.24 25.66 -22.69
C LYS A 244 10.71 25.34 -23.00
N GLN A 245 11.67 25.88 -22.23
CA GLN A 245 13.09 25.63 -22.46
C GLN A 245 13.49 24.26 -21.90
N LYS A 246 14.26 23.48 -22.67
CA LYS A 246 14.74 22.15 -22.25
C LYS A 246 15.67 22.21 -21.02
N LYS A 247 16.57 23.20 -20.96
CA LYS A 247 17.54 23.41 -19.87
C LYS A 247 17.73 24.91 -19.60
N PRO A 248 16.78 25.58 -18.91
CA PRO A 248 16.91 27.00 -18.61
C PRO A 248 18.06 27.24 -17.62
N ARG A 249 18.85 28.29 -17.86
CA ARG A 249 19.95 28.69 -16.95
C ARG A 249 19.38 29.11 -15.59
N CYS A 250 20.09 28.80 -14.50
CA CYS A 250 19.69 29.13 -13.12
C CYS A 250 19.30 30.61 -12.93
N ARG A 251 20.06 31.54 -13.54
CA ARG A 251 19.76 32.99 -13.50
C ARG A 251 18.39 33.31 -14.10
N LYS A 252 18.04 32.73 -15.25
CA LYS A 252 16.74 32.92 -15.90
C LYS A 252 15.60 32.35 -15.06
N ILE A 253 15.81 31.18 -14.44
CA ILE A 253 14.83 30.57 -13.52
C ILE A 253 14.58 31.53 -12.34
N LYS A 254 15.63 32.04 -11.70
CA LYS A 254 15.50 32.97 -10.57
C LYS A 254 14.73 34.24 -10.95
N THR A 255 15.01 34.81 -12.12
CA THR A 255 14.27 35.98 -12.63
C THR A 255 12.80 35.67 -12.89
N ALA A 256 12.48 34.49 -13.46
CA ALA A 256 11.10 34.09 -13.70
C ALA A 256 10.33 33.83 -12.40
N VAL A 257 10.98 33.19 -11.41
CA VAL A 257 10.43 33.00 -10.06
C VAL A 257 10.12 34.35 -9.41
N LYS A 258 11.05 35.31 -9.44
CA LYS A 258 10.83 36.68 -8.93
C LYS A 258 9.61 37.34 -9.57
N LYS A 259 9.48 37.26 -10.89
CA LYS A 259 8.34 37.83 -11.62
C LYS A 259 7.01 37.17 -11.24
N GLN A 260 6.94 35.84 -11.19
CA GLN A 260 5.72 35.14 -10.79
C GLN A 260 5.35 35.42 -9.33
N LEU A 261 6.33 35.52 -8.45
CA LEU A 261 6.13 35.87 -7.05
C LEU A 261 5.54 37.29 -6.89
N SER A 262 5.99 38.25 -7.70
CA SER A 262 5.43 39.60 -7.73
C SER A 262 3.97 39.62 -8.20
N TYR A 263 3.61 38.88 -9.24
CA TYR A 263 2.19 38.76 -9.66
C TYR A 263 1.32 38.14 -8.57
N LEU A 264 1.85 37.10 -7.89
CA LEU A 264 1.15 36.48 -6.77
C LEU A 264 0.94 37.46 -5.62
N GLN A 265 1.96 38.27 -5.27
CA GLN A 265 1.85 39.32 -4.27
C GLN A 265 0.72 40.30 -4.60
N ILE A 266 0.70 40.81 -5.84
CA ILE A 266 -0.31 41.76 -6.31
C ILE A 266 -1.72 41.15 -6.18
N ASN A 267 -1.89 39.87 -6.49
CA ASN A 267 -3.18 39.19 -6.30
C ASN A 267 -3.57 39.04 -4.84
N LEU A 268 -2.64 38.64 -3.97
CA LEU A 268 -2.92 38.49 -2.53
C LEU A 268 -3.31 39.83 -1.91
N THR A 269 -2.59 40.91 -2.21
CA THR A 269 -2.94 42.26 -1.75
C THR A 269 -4.30 42.72 -2.26
N ALA A 270 -4.66 42.38 -3.51
CA ALA A 270 -5.99 42.68 -4.02
C ALA A 270 -7.09 41.88 -3.32
N ILE A 271 -6.84 40.61 -3.00
CA ILE A 271 -7.76 39.80 -2.20
C ILE A 271 -7.94 40.42 -0.81
N ASP A 272 -6.86 40.85 -0.16
CA ASP A 272 -6.93 41.53 1.14
C ASP A 272 -7.76 42.82 1.07
N ALA A 273 -7.56 43.63 0.02
CA ALA A 273 -8.34 44.84 -0.20
C ALA A 273 -9.84 44.56 -0.47
N LEU A 274 -10.14 43.49 -1.21
CA LEU A 274 -11.52 43.05 -1.46
C LEU A 274 -12.21 42.64 -0.17
N ILE A 275 -11.52 41.87 0.70
CA ILE A 275 -12.05 41.48 2.02
C ILE A 275 -12.30 42.74 2.86
N ALA A 276 -11.35 43.68 2.90
CA ALA A 276 -11.49 44.92 3.64
C ALA A 276 -12.67 45.79 3.15
N ALA A 277 -12.98 45.73 1.85
CA ALA A 277 -14.15 46.38 1.27
C ALA A 277 -15.48 45.65 1.53
N GLY A 278 -15.46 44.49 2.21
CA GLY A 278 -16.64 43.72 2.58
C GLY A 278 -16.95 42.52 1.69
N ALA A 279 -16.03 42.10 0.81
CA ALA A 279 -16.22 40.87 0.03
C ALA A 279 -16.21 39.65 0.96
N SER A 280 -17.19 38.76 0.78
CA SER A 280 -17.36 37.59 1.65
C SER A 280 -16.81 36.32 1.00
N PHE A 281 -16.15 35.48 1.80
CA PHE A 281 -15.76 34.14 1.37
C PHE A 281 -16.91 33.14 1.34
N SER A 282 -18.12 33.50 1.80
CA SER A 282 -19.27 32.58 1.86
C SER A 282 -19.67 32.02 0.49
N GLY A 283 -19.42 32.76 -0.60
CA GLY A 283 -19.64 32.27 -1.97
C GLY A 283 -18.53 31.37 -2.52
N LEU A 284 -17.39 31.28 -1.85
CA LEU A 284 -16.23 30.51 -2.29
C LEU A 284 -16.35 29.07 -1.82
N LYS A 285 -16.29 28.10 -2.75
CA LYS A 285 -16.29 26.68 -2.37
C LYS A 285 -15.10 26.39 -1.43
N HIS A 286 -15.33 25.56 -0.41
CA HIS A 286 -14.34 25.26 0.63
C HIS A 286 -12.94 24.85 0.10
N HIS A 287 -12.85 24.13 -1.02
CA HIS A 287 -11.56 23.75 -1.60
C HIS A 287 -10.76 24.95 -2.14
N TRP A 288 -11.42 26.00 -2.65
CA TRP A 288 -10.76 27.22 -3.12
C TRP A 288 -10.18 28.01 -1.95
N TRP A 289 -10.91 28.09 -0.83
CA TRP A 289 -10.40 28.67 0.41
C TRP A 289 -9.12 27.95 0.89
N GLN A 290 -9.16 26.62 0.96
CA GLN A 290 -7.98 25.83 1.34
C GLN A 290 -6.80 26.03 0.39
N LYS A 291 -7.07 26.18 -0.91
CA LYS A 291 -6.06 26.45 -1.93
C LYS A 291 -5.47 27.86 -1.79
N LEU A 292 -6.28 28.87 -1.46
CA LEU A 292 -5.83 30.24 -1.20
C LEU A 292 -4.88 30.31 0.00
N LEU A 293 -5.19 29.60 1.09
CA LEU A 293 -4.29 29.47 2.25
C LEU A 293 -2.94 28.87 1.84
N ALA A 294 -2.96 27.84 0.98
CA ALA A 294 -1.73 27.26 0.43
C ALA A 294 -0.96 28.23 -0.47
N CYS A 295 -1.65 29.07 -1.25
CA CYS A 295 -1.01 30.09 -2.09
C CYS A 295 -0.30 31.15 -1.22
N SER A 296 -0.94 31.55 -0.12
CA SER A 296 -0.38 32.52 0.83
C SER A 296 0.86 31.96 1.54
N GLU A 297 0.80 30.70 2.00
CA GLU A 297 1.96 30.02 2.59
C GLU A 297 3.07 29.80 1.55
N LEU A 298 2.74 29.44 0.30
CA LEU A 298 3.74 29.34 -0.77
C LEU A 298 4.42 30.69 -1.02
N TYR A 299 3.66 31.79 -1.05
CA TYR A 299 4.21 33.14 -1.19
C TYR A 299 5.21 33.45 -0.07
N ARG A 300 4.84 33.17 1.18
CA ARG A 300 5.72 33.34 2.35
C ARG A 300 7.00 32.50 2.22
N GLN A 301 6.87 31.20 1.95
CA GLN A 301 8.01 30.28 1.82
C GLN A 301 8.98 30.70 0.71
N GLN A 302 8.46 31.04 -0.47
CA GLN A 302 9.28 31.44 -1.62
C GLN A 302 9.93 32.81 -1.42
N THR A 303 9.25 33.74 -0.73
CA THR A 303 9.83 35.03 -0.36
C THR A 303 11.02 34.84 0.59
N VAL A 304 10.90 33.98 1.60
CA VAL A 304 12.01 33.64 2.50
C VAL A 304 13.16 32.98 1.73
N LEU A 305 12.89 31.97 0.90
CA LEU A 305 13.92 31.28 0.11
C LEU A 305 14.63 32.19 -0.90
N LEU A 306 13.98 33.26 -1.36
CA LEU A 306 14.55 34.19 -2.31
C LEU A 306 15.52 35.20 -1.68
N HIS A 307 15.20 35.66 -0.46
CA HIS A 307 15.94 36.71 0.24
C HIS A 307 16.92 36.17 1.28
N SER A 308 16.68 34.99 1.85
CA SER A 308 17.61 34.34 2.77
C SER A 308 18.75 33.64 2.02
N ASN A 309 19.85 33.36 2.73
CA ASN A 309 20.94 32.52 2.22
C ASN A 309 20.66 31.01 2.39
N THR A 310 19.47 30.65 2.87
CA THR A 310 19.09 29.27 3.19
C THR A 310 18.42 28.61 1.99
N ARG A 311 18.82 27.36 1.69
CA ARG A 311 18.26 26.57 0.58
C ARG A 311 17.16 25.58 0.99
N SER A 312 16.78 25.59 2.27
CA SER A 312 15.83 24.68 2.89
C SER A 312 14.82 25.47 3.71
N ILE A 313 13.60 24.97 3.77
CA ILE A 313 12.55 25.51 4.62
C ILE A 313 11.75 24.33 5.20
N PRO A 314 11.44 24.37 6.51
CA PRO A 314 10.51 23.40 7.10
C PRO A 314 9.17 23.42 6.36
N ASP A 315 8.51 22.27 6.28
CA ASP A 315 7.18 22.12 5.68
C ASP A 315 7.04 22.68 4.26
N ARG A 316 8.12 22.57 3.45
CA ARG A 316 8.14 23.05 2.07
C ARG A 316 6.95 22.51 1.27
N LEU A 317 6.15 23.42 0.71
CA LEU A 317 5.06 23.08 -0.18
C LEU A 317 5.58 22.60 -1.53
N VAL A 318 5.08 21.44 -1.96
CA VAL A 318 5.34 20.85 -3.28
C VAL A 318 4.07 20.70 -4.11
N SER A 319 2.90 20.95 -3.52
CA SER A 319 1.60 20.92 -4.19
C SER A 319 0.64 21.86 -3.48
N LEU A 320 -0.17 22.61 -4.24
CA LEU A 320 -1.23 23.46 -3.69
C LEU A 320 -2.46 22.67 -3.23
N VAL A 321 -2.60 21.42 -3.70
CA VAL A 321 -3.71 20.52 -3.36
C VAL A 321 -3.27 19.52 -2.30
N GLN A 322 -2.21 18.76 -2.57
CA GLN A 322 -1.68 17.74 -1.67
C GLN A 322 -0.63 18.33 -0.74
N ARG A 323 -1.08 19.25 0.12
CA ARG A 323 -0.24 20.12 0.95
C ARG A 323 0.59 19.41 2.02
N TRP A 324 0.31 18.14 2.30
CA TRP A 324 1.06 17.31 3.27
C TRP A 324 2.22 16.55 2.64
N VAL A 325 2.32 16.48 1.30
CA VAL A 325 3.45 15.81 0.66
C VAL A 325 4.72 16.63 0.90
N ARG A 326 5.82 15.97 1.22
CA ARG A 326 7.13 16.60 1.41
C ARG A 326 8.17 16.05 0.43
N PRO A 327 9.24 16.80 0.13
CA PRO A 327 10.42 16.26 -0.52
C PRO A 327 11.12 15.24 0.38
N ILE A 328 11.41 14.04 -0.14
CA ILE A 328 12.18 13.01 0.57
C ILE A 328 13.48 12.76 -0.19
N VAL A 329 14.61 13.16 0.41
CA VAL A 329 15.94 12.95 -0.19
C VAL A 329 16.36 11.49 0.04
N ARG A 330 16.54 10.72 -1.04
CA ARG A 330 16.96 9.31 -0.98
C ARG A 330 18.28 9.04 -1.69
N GLY A 331 18.77 9.98 -2.51
CA GLY A 331 20.06 9.84 -3.19
C GLY A 331 20.13 8.68 -4.19
N LYS A 332 18.98 8.21 -4.70
CA LYS A 332 18.94 7.13 -5.69
C LYS A 332 19.40 7.66 -7.05
N ALA A 333 20.09 6.83 -7.83
CA ALA A 333 20.64 7.20 -9.13
C ALA A 333 19.59 7.78 -10.11
N ARG A 334 18.36 7.24 -10.12
CA ARG A 334 17.28 7.71 -11.01
C ARG A 334 16.52 8.93 -10.49
N ALA A 335 16.48 9.13 -9.18
CA ALA A 335 15.75 10.22 -8.53
C ALA A 335 16.41 10.57 -7.19
N ALA A 336 17.07 11.72 -7.13
CA ALA A 336 17.70 12.19 -5.89
C ALA A 336 16.66 12.51 -4.80
N VAL A 337 15.49 12.99 -5.21
CA VAL A 337 14.36 13.38 -4.35
C VAL A 337 13.09 12.70 -4.86
N GLU A 338 12.37 12.04 -3.95
CA GLU A 338 11.07 11.42 -4.20
C GLU A 338 9.97 12.26 -3.53
N PHE A 339 8.75 12.23 -4.08
CA PHE A 339 7.60 12.98 -3.55
C PHE A 339 6.44 12.02 -3.30
N GLY A 340 6.14 11.75 -2.04
CA GLY A 340 5.09 10.82 -1.67
C GLY A 340 5.17 10.42 -0.22
N ALA A 341 4.53 9.29 0.10
CA ALA A 341 4.60 8.73 1.45
C ALA A 341 5.84 7.85 1.59
N LYS A 342 6.59 8.06 2.66
CA LYS A 342 7.65 7.18 3.12
C LYS A 342 7.05 6.11 4.01
N ILE A 343 7.25 4.85 3.63
CA ILE A 343 6.69 3.70 4.31
C ILE A 343 7.77 2.83 4.94
N SER A 344 7.50 2.33 6.14
CA SER A 344 8.31 1.33 6.84
C SER A 344 7.60 -0.01 6.73
N VAL A 345 8.29 -1.02 6.20
CA VAL A 345 7.72 -2.34 5.91
C VAL A 345 8.55 -3.42 6.56
N SER A 346 7.85 -4.37 7.18
CA SER A 346 8.42 -5.64 7.61
C SER A 346 7.91 -6.76 6.71
N VAL A 347 8.75 -7.74 6.44
CA VAL A 347 8.34 -9.02 5.88
C VAL A 347 8.60 -10.07 6.95
N GLN A 348 7.52 -10.56 7.55
CA GLN A 348 7.56 -11.54 8.64
C GLN A 348 7.25 -12.91 8.05
N ASN A 349 8.26 -13.80 7.99
CA ASN A 349 8.10 -15.14 7.42
C ASN A 349 7.40 -15.07 6.04
N GLY A 350 7.85 -14.11 5.23
CA GLY A 350 7.34 -13.82 3.90
C GLY A 350 5.99 -13.10 3.78
N PHE A 351 5.33 -12.73 4.88
CA PHE A 351 4.13 -11.88 4.85
C PHE A 351 4.49 -10.41 5.02
N PRO A 352 4.11 -9.52 4.09
CA PRO A 352 4.48 -8.11 4.17
C PRO A 352 3.50 -7.30 5.03
N PHE A 353 4.02 -6.65 6.06
CA PHE A 353 3.27 -5.78 6.97
C PHE A 353 3.76 -4.34 6.93
N LEU A 354 2.80 -3.42 6.88
CA LEU A 354 3.05 -1.99 6.92
C LEU A 354 3.15 -1.52 8.37
N HIS A 355 4.33 -1.04 8.77
CA HIS A 355 4.59 -0.60 10.15
C HIS A 355 4.40 0.91 10.33
N ARG A 356 4.71 1.72 9.32
CA ARG A 356 4.55 3.17 9.40
C ARG A 356 4.30 3.77 8.02
N ILE A 357 3.40 4.76 7.96
CA ILE A 357 3.32 5.72 6.86
C ILE A 357 3.71 7.09 7.43
N SER A 358 4.61 7.78 6.74
CA SER A 358 5.00 9.15 7.07
C SER A 358 5.09 9.96 5.79
N TRP A 359 4.52 11.15 5.78
CA TRP A 359 4.72 12.10 4.68
C TRP A 359 5.97 12.96 4.89
N ASP A 360 6.50 12.98 6.11
CA ASP A 360 7.75 13.64 6.47
C ASP A 360 8.94 12.67 6.40
N PRO A 361 10.14 13.17 6.05
CA PRO A 361 11.35 12.38 6.11
C PRO A 361 11.67 12.00 7.57
N TYR A 362 11.93 10.71 7.81
CA TYR A 362 12.36 10.20 9.12
C TYR A 362 13.58 9.28 8.98
N ASN A 363 14.31 9.07 10.08
CA ASN A 363 15.39 8.09 10.12
C ASN A 363 14.81 6.67 10.30
N GLU A 364 14.97 5.85 9.26
CA GLU A 364 14.44 4.49 9.18
C GLU A 364 15.06 3.56 10.23
N GLY A 365 16.32 3.80 10.60
CA GLY A 365 17.03 2.95 11.57
C GLY A 365 16.40 2.92 12.97
N GLY A 366 15.49 3.84 13.29
CA GLY A 366 14.74 3.87 14.54
C GLY A 366 13.63 2.83 14.66
N ASP A 367 13.15 2.27 13.55
CA ASP A 367 11.96 1.41 13.54
C ASP A 367 12.25 -0.06 13.88
N LEU A 368 13.53 -0.49 13.92
CA LEU A 368 13.90 -1.90 14.08
C LEU A 368 13.36 -2.52 15.38
N ILE A 369 13.51 -1.82 16.49
CA ILE A 369 13.12 -2.33 17.81
C ILE A 369 11.60 -2.51 17.89
N ALA A 370 10.84 -1.48 17.49
CA ALA A 370 9.39 -1.53 17.47
C ALA A 370 8.86 -2.68 16.57
N GLN A 371 9.49 -2.91 15.42
CA GLN A 371 9.13 -4.02 14.54
C GLN A 371 9.48 -5.40 15.14
N ALA A 372 10.60 -5.51 15.85
CA ALA A 372 10.97 -6.75 16.54
C ALA A 372 10.05 -7.04 17.74
N GLU A 373 9.63 -6.00 18.48
CA GLU A 373 8.65 -6.11 19.56
C GLU A 373 7.26 -6.50 19.03
N LYS A 374 6.83 -5.90 17.92
CA LYS A 374 5.60 -6.31 17.24
C LYS A 374 5.66 -7.77 16.78
N TYR A 375 6.79 -8.20 16.19
CA TYR A 375 7.00 -9.60 15.83
C TYR A 375 6.85 -10.54 17.04
N LYS A 376 7.40 -10.17 18.20
CA LYS A 376 7.23 -10.93 19.44
C LYS A 376 5.78 -10.97 19.90
N SER A 377 5.06 -9.85 19.84
CA SER A 377 3.63 -9.82 20.17
C SER A 377 2.81 -10.74 19.27
N ASP A 378 3.18 -10.87 18.00
CA ASP A 378 2.41 -11.64 17.02
C ASP A 378 2.76 -13.14 17.02
N ASN A 379 3.99 -13.52 17.39
CA ASN A 379 4.50 -14.90 17.30
C ASN A 379 4.92 -15.51 18.66
N GLY A 380 4.77 -14.76 19.77
CA GLY A 380 5.18 -15.14 21.12
C GLY A 380 6.70 -15.14 21.38
N CYS A 381 7.53 -15.02 20.34
CA CYS A 381 8.99 -15.08 20.43
C CYS A 381 9.63 -14.05 19.50
N TYR A 382 10.89 -13.69 19.75
CA TYR A 382 11.64 -12.80 18.87
C TYR A 382 12.10 -13.53 17.60
N PRO A 383 12.37 -12.81 16.49
CA PRO A 383 12.88 -13.43 15.29
C PRO A 383 14.28 -14.00 15.52
N GLU A 384 14.58 -15.18 14.98
CA GLU A 384 15.93 -15.75 15.02
C GLU A 384 16.93 -14.80 14.34
N ARG A 385 16.51 -14.20 13.23
CA ARG A 385 17.32 -13.23 12.47
C ARG A 385 16.53 -12.04 11.96
N ILE A 386 17.20 -10.89 11.91
CA ILE A 386 16.72 -9.67 11.27
C ILE A 386 17.60 -9.35 10.07
N CYS A 387 16.99 -9.26 8.88
CA CYS A 387 17.63 -8.86 7.64
C CYS A 387 17.25 -7.41 7.33
N ALA A 388 18.18 -6.48 7.47
CA ALA A 388 17.88 -5.05 7.30
C ALA A 388 18.97 -4.31 6.53
N ASP A 389 18.63 -3.08 6.15
CA ASP A 389 19.54 -2.19 5.45
C ASP A 389 20.65 -1.62 6.35
N ARG A 390 21.75 -1.12 5.75
CA ARG A 390 22.89 -0.61 6.54
C ARG A 390 22.48 0.46 7.56
N ILE A 391 21.47 1.28 7.24
CA ILE A 391 20.97 2.34 8.12
C ILE A 391 20.39 1.82 9.44
N TYR A 392 19.92 0.58 9.47
CA TYR A 392 19.39 -0.08 10.67
C TYR A 392 20.51 -0.64 11.56
N ILE A 393 21.75 -0.73 11.06
CA ILE A 393 22.88 -1.34 11.76
C ILE A 393 23.59 -0.29 12.62
N ASN A 394 22.87 0.26 13.60
CA ASN A 394 23.39 1.20 14.59
C ASN A 394 23.68 0.54 15.94
N THR A 395 24.41 1.22 16.82
CA THR A 395 24.82 0.69 18.13
C THR A 395 23.64 0.30 19.02
N LYS A 396 22.57 1.10 19.01
CA LYS A 396 21.35 0.84 19.80
C LYS A 396 20.69 -0.48 19.38
N ASN A 397 20.50 -0.67 18.07
CA ASN A 397 19.88 -1.87 17.51
C ASN A 397 20.75 -3.10 17.72
N ARG A 398 22.08 -2.99 17.59
CA ARG A 398 22.99 -4.10 17.90
C ARG A 398 22.90 -4.55 19.36
N ARG A 399 22.95 -3.59 20.31
CA ARG A 399 22.83 -3.91 21.74
C ARG A 399 21.51 -4.60 22.06
N PHE A 400 20.42 -4.12 21.48
CA PHE A 400 19.11 -4.75 21.59
C PHE A 400 19.12 -6.20 21.05
N CYS A 401 19.59 -6.39 19.82
CA CYS A 401 19.64 -7.71 19.19
C CYS A 401 20.52 -8.69 19.98
N THR A 402 21.70 -8.27 20.46
CA THR A 402 22.57 -9.11 21.28
C THR A 402 21.92 -9.51 22.61
N ARG A 403 21.27 -8.57 23.30
CA ARG A 403 20.60 -8.83 24.58
C ARG A 403 19.48 -9.86 24.46
N VAL A 404 18.82 -9.90 23.31
CA VAL A 404 17.62 -10.70 23.06
C VAL A 404 17.94 -11.97 22.25
N GLY A 405 19.20 -12.19 21.87
CA GLY A 405 19.60 -13.35 21.09
C GLY A 405 19.15 -13.31 19.62
N ILE A 406 18.94 -12.12 19.05
CA ILE A 406 18.55 -11.95 17.65
C ILE A 406 19.81 -11.80 16.79
N ARG A 407 19.89 -12.56 15.70
CA ARG A 407 20.97 -12.40 14.71
C ARG A 407 20.67 -11.23 13.77
N LEU A 408 21.33 -10.09 13.98
CA LEU A 408 21.24 -8.95 13.05
C LEU A 408 22.18 -9.15 11.86
N SER A 409 21.62 -9.21 10.65
CA SER A 409 22.40 -9.36 9.43
C SER A 409 23.22 -8.10 9.12
N GLY A 410 24.45 -8.30 8.64
CA GLY A 410 25.33 -7.26 8.15
C GLY A 410 26.76 -7.33 8.70
N LYS A 411 27.64 -6.48 8.16
CA LYS A 411 29.06 -6.49 8.52
C LYS A 411 29.27 -6.27 10.01
N ARG A 412 30.21 -7.00 10.62
CA ARG A 412 30.64 -6.78 12.02
C ARG A 412 31.29 -5.39 12.17
N LEU A 413 31.21 -4.83 13.37
CA LEU A 413 32.01 -3.67 13.74
C LEU A 413 33.45 -4.12 14.01
N GLY A 414 34.42 -3.31 13.60
CA GLY A 414 35.84 -3.58 13.82
C GLY A 414 36.51 -4.39 12.71
N ARG A 415 37.76 -4.78 12.97
CA ARG A 415 38.62 -5.50 12.03
C ARG A 415 38.07 -6.93 11.80
N PRO A 416 38.10 -7.46 10.57
CA PRO A 416 37.78 -8.85 10.32
C PRO A 416 38.63 -9.79 11.20
N PRO A 417 38.08 -10.93 11.66
CA PRO A 417 38.85 -11.95 12.36
C PRO A 417 40.06 -12.39 11.51
N LYS A 418 41.19 -12.70 12.17
CA LYS A 418 42.38 -13.24 11.49
C LYS A 418 42.13 -14.64 10.89
N ASP A 419 41.20 -15.39 11.47
CA ASP A 419 40.85 -16.73 11.02
C ASP A 419 40.07 -16.72 9.70
N GLN A 420 40.65 -17.35 8.68
CA GLN A 420 40.15 -17.34 7.31
C GLN A 420 38.89 -18.20 7.13
N LYS A 421 38.76 -19.31 7.88
CA LYS A 421 37.57 -20.19 7.81
C LYS A 421 36.34 -19.47 8.34
N ARG A 422 36.46 -18.87 9.52
CA ARG A 422 35.40 -18.08 10.16
C ARG A 422 34.96 -16.88 9.31
N ASN A 423 35.89 -16.30 8.53
CA ASN A 423 35.58 -15.21 7.61
C ASN A 423 34.83 -15.72 6.36
N ALA A 424 35.19 -16.89 5.84
CA ALA A 424 34.48 -17.54 4.74
C ALA A 424 33.05 -17.94 5.12
N GLU A 425 32.84 -18.56 6.29
CA GLU A 425 31.52 -18.89 6.83
C GLU A 425 30.66 -17.64 7.00
N HIS A 426 31.22 -16.58 7.60
CA HIS A 426 30.52 -15.32 7.75
C HIS A 426 30.15 -14.69 6.41
N LYS A 427 31.03 -14.80 5.39
CA LYS A 427 30.72 -14.34 4.03
C LYS A 427 29.58 -15.14 3.41
N GLN A 428 29.57 -16.47 3.57
CA GLN A 428 28.46 -17.32 3.11
C GLN A 428 27.15 -16.96 3.81
N GLN A 429 27.19 -16.75 5.13
CA GLN A 429 26.02 -16.34 5.90
C GLN A 429 25.49 -14.97 5.47
N LEU A 430 26.37 -14.00 5.24
CA LEU A 430 25.99 -12.68 4.72
C LEU A 430 25.34 -12.79 3.33
N LEU A 431 25.85 -13.66 2.45
CA LEU A 431 25.24 -13.92 1.15
C LEU A 431 23.85 -14.53 1.30
N ALA A 432 23.67 -15.51 2.19
CA ALA A 432 22.38 -16.14 2.46
C ALA A 432 21.35 -15.14 3.03
N ASP A 433 21.75 -14.31 3.98
CA ASP A 433 20.88 -13.29 4.54
C ASP A 433 20.57 -12.18 3.52
N GLN A 434 21.51 -11.84 2.63
CA GLN A 434 21.26 -10.88 1.55
C GLN A 434 20.25 -11.41 0.53
N ARG A 435 20.29 -12.72 0.21
CA ARG A 435 19.24 -13.36 -0.61
C ARG A 435 17.86 -13.28 0.05
N LYS A 436 17.79 -13.46 1.37
CA LYS A 436 16.53 -13.34 2.12
C LYS A 436 16.05 -11.89 2.19
N ARG A 437 16.95 -10.92 2.27
CA ARG A 437 16.59 -9.51 2.18
C ARG A 437 15.97 -9.14 0.83
N ASN A 438 16.42 -9.75 -0.28
CA ASN A 438 15.85 -9.52 -1.60
C ASN A 438 14.34 -9.84 -1.66
N GLU A 439 13.82 -10.65 -0.74
CA GLU A 439 12.37 -10.88 -0.61
C GLU A 439 11.59 -9.57 -0.42
N VAL A 440 12.10 -8.64 0.39
CA VAL A 440 11.46 -7.34 0.62
C VAL A 440 11.47 -6.49 -0.65
N GLU A 441 12.56 -6.55 -1.42
CA GLU A 441 12.63 -5.89 -2.72
C GLU A 441 11.61 -6.50 -3.70
N GLY A 442 11.44 -7.82 -3.67
CA GLY A 442 10.41 -8.53 -4.42
C GLY A 442 9.01 -8.05 -4.05
N VAL A 443 8.70 -7.94 -2.75
CA VAL A 443 7.44 -7.39 -2.24
C VAL A 443 7.20 -5.97 -2.76
N PHE A 444 8.19 -5.09 -2.68
CA PHE A 444 8.07 -3.73 -3.23
C PHE A 444 7.88 -3.74 -4.74
N GLY A 445 8.57 -4.62 -5.46
CA GLY A 445 8.42 -4.80 -6.90
C GLY A 445 6.99 -5.19 -7.27
N THR A 446 6.44 -6.21 -6.62
CA THR A 446 5.05 -6.66 -6.81
C THR A 446 4.06 -5.57 -6.44
N GLY A 447 4.22 -4.93 -5.27
CA GLY A 447 3.35 -3.84 -4.82
C GLY A 447 3.33 -2.66 -5.79
N LYS A 448 4.49 -2.30 -6.36
CA LYS A 448 4.60 -1.22 -7.35
C LYS A 448 3.97 -1.59 -8.69
N ARG A 449 4.22 -2.80 -9.19
CA ARG A 449 3.74 -3.22 -10.52
C ARG A 449 2.26 -3.57 -10.55
N LYS A 450 1.74 -4.24 -9.51
CA LYS A 450 0.37 -4.78 -9.50
C LYS A 450 -0.58 -4.03 -8.57
N TYR A 451 -0.11 -3.59 -7.40
CA TYR A 451 -0.97 -3.08 -6.32
C TYR A 451 -0.76 -1.58 -6.05
N SER A 452 -0.60 -0.79 -7.11
CA SER A 452 -0.66 0.69 -7.11
C SER A 452 0.38 1.42 -6.25
N LEU A 453 1.37 0.75 -5.64
CA LEU A 453 2.41 1.44 -4.85
C LEU A 453 3.37 2.29 -5.71
N ASN A 454 3.32 2.15 -7.04
CA ASN A 454 4.12 2.95 -7.97
C ASN A 454 3.53 4.34 -8.23
N LEU A 455 2.25 4.56 -7.93
CA LEU A 455 1.60 5.87 -8.05
C LEU A 455 0.32 5.91 -7.22
N ILE A 456 0.33 6.67 -6.13
CA ILE A 456 -0.83 6.82 -5.25
C ILE A 456 -1.74 7.92 -5.80
N MET A 457 -2.81 7.50 -6.47
CA MET A 457 -3.79 8.34 -7.15
C MET A 457 -4.72 9.16 -6.23
N PRO A 458 -5.17 8.63 -5.06
CA PRO A 458 -6.06 9.38 -4.19
C PRO A 458 -5.47 10.73 -3.76
N LYS A 459 -6.23 11.81 -3.98
CA LYS A 459 -5.79 13.17 -3.68
C LYS A 459 -5.94 13.57 -2.23
N LEU A 460 -6.66 12.80 -1.39
CA LEU A 460 -6.85 13.08 0.03
C LEU A 460 -5.87 12.25 0.87
N LYS A 461 -5.35 12.84 1.95
CA LYS A 461 -4.37 12.18 2.84
C LYS A 461 -4.85 10.81 3.34
N ALA A 462 -6.01 10.78 3.97
CA ALA A 462 -6.61 9.55 4.50
C ALA A 462 -6.84 8.50 3.39
N GLY A 463 -7.31 8.93 2.21
CA GLY A 463 -7.54 8.01 1.09
C GLY A 463 -6.23 7.45 0.51
N ALA A 464 -5.17 8.24 0.48
CA ALA A 464 -3.85 7.79 0.06
C ALA A 464 -3.24 6.78 1.05
N GLU A 465 -3.34 7.06 2.36
CA GLU A 465 -2.90 6.15 3.43
C GLU A 465 -3.69 4.84 3.43
N GLY A 466 -5.02 4.93 3.23
CA GLY A 466 -5.89 3.76 3.09
C GLY A 466 -5.55 2.91 1.87
N THR A 467 -5.29 3.52 0.71
CA THR A 467 -4.85 2.80 -0.49
C THR A 467 -3.52 2.09 -0.28
N ILE A 468 -2.52 2.75 0.32
CA ILE A 468 -1.23 2.11 0.64
C ILE A 468 -1.45 0.89 1.53
N SER A 469 -2.26 1.02 2.59
CA SER A 469 -2.56 -0.07 3.52
C SER A 469 -3.31 -1.23 2.84
N MET A 470 -4.30 -0.91 2.01
CA MET A 470 -5.06 -1.89 1.24
C MET A 470 -4.16 -2.70 0.31
N SER A 471 -3.12 -2.10 -0.28
CA SER A 471 -2.15 -2.83 -1.11
C SER A 471 -1.44 -3.94 -0.33
N PHE A 472 -1.06 -3.71 0.94
CA PHE A 472 -0.44 -4.74 1.78
C PHE A 472 -1.43 -5.85 2.17
N LEU A 473 -2.67 -5.47 2.46
CA LEU A 473 -3.75 -6.41 2.74
C LEU A 473 -4.00 -7.35 1.55
N VAL A 474 -4.17 -6.78 0.36
CA VAL A 474 -4.33 -7.55 -0.88
C VAL A 474 -3.11 -8.43 -1.17
N MET A 475 -1.89 -7.93 -0.95
CA MET A 475 -0.67 -8.73 -1.12
C MET A 475 -0.65 -9.96 -0.21
N CYS A 476 -1.06 -9.82 1.05
CA CYS A 476 -1.13 -10.93 2.00
C CYS A 476 -2.22 -11.93 1.60
N ALA A 477 -3.43 -11.45 1.31
CA ALA A 477 -4.54 -12.29 0.86
C ALA A 477 -4.20 -13.07 -0.42
N GLU A 478 -3.58 -12.43 -1.41
CA GLU A 478 -3.13 -13.08 -2.66
C GLU A 478 -1.96 -14.05 -2.44
N LYS A 479 -1.16 -13.87 -1.38
CA LYS A 479 -0.17 -14.87 -0.98
C LYS A 479 -0.86 -16.11 -0.40
N ILE A 480 -1.84 -15.92 0.49
CA ILE A 480 -2.61 -17.02 1.10
C ILE A 480 -3.33 -17.83 0.02
N LEU A 481 -4.05 -17.18 -0.91
CA LEU A 481 -4.71 -17.88 -2.02
C LEU A 481 -3.73 -18.67 -2.90
N ARG A 482 -2.52 -18.14 -3.13
CA ARG A 482 -1.49 -18.87 -3.89
C ARG A 482 -1.01 -20.11 -3.15
N LEU A 483 -0.79 -20.01 -1.84
CA LEU A 483 -0.39 -21.15 -1.01
C LEU A 483 -1.49 -22.22 -0.97
N LEU A 484 -2.76 -21.82 -0.77
CA LEU A 484 -3.89 -22.74 -0.80
C LEU A 484 -4.01 -23.45 -2.17
N ARG A 485 -3.87 -22.72 -3.28
CA ARG A 485 -3.89 -23.33 -4.61
C ARG A 485 -2.74 -24.28 -4.86
N LEU A 486 -1.53 -23.92 -4.45
CA LEU A 486 -0.36 -24.79 -4.57
C LEU A 486 -0.58 -26.08 -3.78
N PHE A 487 -1.13 -25.96 -2.56
CA PHE A 487 -1.50 -27.10 -1.75
C PHE A 487 -2.51 -28.03 -2.48
N PHE A 488 -3.60 -27.48 -3.03
CA PHE A 488 -4.57 -28.30 -3.77
C PHE A 488 -3.98 -28.95 -5.04
N VAL A 489 -3.08 -28.27 -5.75
CA VAL A 489 -2.40 -28.84 -6.93
C VAL A 489 -1.46 -29.98 -6.52
N LEU A 490 -0.69 -29.81 -5.44
CA LEU A 490 0.17 -30.87 -4.91
C LEU A 490 -0.65 -32.06 -4.43
N LEU A 491 -1.74 -31.82 -3.69
CA LEU A 491 -2.68 -32.86 -3.27
C LEU A 491 -3.25 -33.63 -4.48
N PHE A 492 -3.67 -32.92 -5.54
CA PHE A 492 -4.15 -33.57 -6.76
C PHE A 492 -3.07 -34.41 -7.44
N MET A 493 -1.83 -33.92 -7.50
CA MET A 493 -0.70 -34.66 -8.06
C MET A 493 -0.38 -35.93 -7.25
N CYS A 494 -0.38 -35.84 -5.91
CA CYS A 494 -0.20 -36.97 -5.02
C CYS A 494 -1.30 -38.02 -5.22
N LEU A 495 -2.58 -37.61 -5.17
CA LEU A 495 -3.71 -38.50 -5.40
C LEU A 495 -3.67 -39.14 -6.80
N TRP A 496 -3.32 -38.38 -7.83
CA TRP A 496 -3.18 -38.90 -9.19
C TRP A 496 -2.06 -39.95 -9.30
N SER A 497 -0.93 -39.73 -8.61
CA SER A 497 0.16 -40.71 -8.57
C SER A 497 -0.21 -42.01 -7.83
N LEU A 498 -1.10 -41.94 -6.85
CA LEU A 498 -1.62 -43.10 -6.11
C LEU A 498 -2.71 -43.87 -6.88
N LEU A 499 -3.59 -43.16 -7.60
CA LEU A 499 -4.68 -43.78 -8.36
C LEU A 499 -4.24 -44.37 -9.71
N MET A 500 -3.02 -44.09 -10.18
CA MET A 500 -2.50 -44.68 -11.41
C MET A 500 -1.94 -46.08 -11.15
N PRO A 501 -2.53 -47.15 -11.75
CA PRO A 501 -1.96 -48.49 -11.65
C PRO A 501 -0.57 -48.52 -12.29
N HIS A 502 0.39 -49.18 -11.63
CA HIS A 502 1.79 -49.31 -12.07
C HIS A 502 1.97 -49.82 -13.53
N GLU A 503 0.93 -50.39 -14.14
CA GLU A 503 0.92 -50.88 -15.52
C GLU A 503 0.70 -49.79 -16.59
N THR A 504 0.00 -48.69 -16.29
CA THR A 504 -0.22 -47.59 -17.27
C THR A 504 1.01 -46.70 -17.41
N ALA A 505 1.78 -46.52 -16.32
CA ALA A 505 3.05 -45.78 -16.35
C ALA A 505 4.11 -46.43 -17.26
N ARG A 506 4.15 -47.77 -17.34
CA ARG A 506 5.04 -48.49 -18.28
C ARG A 506 4.59 -48.34 -19.73
N ARG A 507 3.29 -48.34 -20.02
CA ARG A 507 2.76 -48.11 -21.36
C ARG A 507 2.96 -46.67 -21.85
N ALA A 508 2.81 -45.68 -20.96
CA ALA A 508 3.09 -44.28 -21.28
C ALA A 508 4.59 -44.03 -21.55
N SER A 509 5.51 -44.58 -20.74
CA SER A 509 6.96 -44.40 -20.98
C SER A 509 7.45 -45.05 -22.28
N LYS A 510 6.85 -46.17 -22.71
CA LYS A 510 7.13 -46.80 -24.01
C LYS A 510 6.61 -45.98 -25.21
N ALA A 511 5.56 -45.18 -25.02
CA ALA A 511 4.97 -44.36 -26.08
C ALA A 511 5.69 -42.99 -26.24
N SER A 512 6.29 -42.45 -25.18
CA SER A 512 6.93 -41.12 -25.20
C SER A 512 8.46 -41.12 -25.31
N GLY A 513 9.14 -42.27 -25.22
CA GLY A 513 10.60 -42.35 -25.39
C GLY A 513 11.45 -41.66 -24.31
N ILE A 514 10.84 -41.14 -23.24
CA ILE A 514 11.53 -40.47 -22.14
C ILE A 514 11.69 -41.46 -20.97
N ARG A 515 12.94 -41.73 -20.57
CA ARG A 515 13.25 -42.59 -19.43
C ARG A 515 13.04 -41.82 -18.13
N TRP A 516 12.43 -42.49 -17.16
CA TRP A 516 12.13 -41.97 -15.82
C TRP A 516 13.35 -41.49 -15.01
N THR A 517 14.57 -41.78 -15.45
CA THR A 517 15.82 -41.33 -14.81
C THR A 517 16.08 -39.82 -14.96
N ASP A 518 15.47 -39.15 -15.94
CA ASP A 518 15.74 -37.74 -16.22
C ASP A 518 14.90 -36.77 -15.35
N LEU A 519 13.91 -37.29 -14.60
CA LEU A 519 13.02 -36.50 -13.74
C LEU A 519 13.55 -36.31 -12.30
N GLN A 520 14.62 -37.01 -11.90
CA GLN A 520 15.26 -36.81 -10.59
C GLN A 520 16.25 -35.64 -10.56
N ALA A 521 16.55 -35.00 -11.70
CA ALA A 521 17.56 -33.94 -11.79
C ALA A 521 17.00 -32.49 -11.73
N VAL A 522 15.71 -32.30 -11.46
CA VAL A 522 15.05 -30.97 -11.48
C VAL A 522 14.35 -30.61 -10.15
N VAL A 523 14.59 -31.35 -9.07
CA VAL A 523 14.16 -30.95 -7.72
C VAL A 523 15.32 -30.33 -6.94
#